data_AF-A0A1I9GE63-F1
#
_entry.id   AF-A0A1I9GE63-F1
#
_cell.length_a   1.000
_cell.length_b   1.000
_cell.length_c   1.000
_cell.angle_alpha   90.00
_cell.angle_beta   90.00
_cell.angle_gamma   90.00
#
_symmetry.space_group_name_H-M   'P 1'
#
loop_
_entity.id
_entity.type
_entity.pdbx_description
1 polymer ?
#
loop_
_entity_poly.entity_id
_entity_poly.type
_entity_poly.pdbx_seq_one_letter_code
_entity_poly.pdbx_strand_id
1 'polypeptide(L)'
;MFLGECCEETTGKCDENDNLSPICDSEGHTHNNVCDYERMACLSQRRFQTNLTIRYWDECCIDDCQREQTQMPLCDNTQTTHENWCKFRLAQCESHRRFKRTLQLAYIGECCMISNDDNCTDNNSICDTDGVTHRNLCTFRNKQCIIKRTEQKLINIAYY
;
A
#
# COMPACT_ATOMS: atom_id res chain seq x y z
N MET A 1 -15.91 -27.17 34.85
CA MET A 1 -17.23 -26.63 34.45
C MET A 1 -17.04 -25.15 34.19
N PHE A 2 -16.85 -24.74 32.94
CA PHE A 2 -16.87 -23.32 32.59
C PHE A 2 -18.34 -22.91 32.48
N LEU A 3 -18.85 -22.32 33.55
CA LEU A 3 -20.21 -21.78 33.60
C LEU A 3 -20.12 -20.31 33.15
N GLY A 4 -20.51 -20.05 31.90
CA GLY A 4 -20.56 -18.72 31.29
C GLY A 4 -20.61 -18.84 29.76
N GLU A 5 -21.65 -18.28 29.13
CA GLU A 5 -21.81 -18.28 27.68
C GLU A 5 -20.68 -17.50 26.97
N CYS A 6 -20.33 -17.95 25.76
CA CYS A 6 -19.20 -17.38 25.01
C CYS A 6 -19.62 -16.09 24.31
N CYS A 7 -19.12 -14.94 24.78
CA CYS A 7 -19.29 -13.63 24.11
C CYS A 7 -20.76 -13.25 23.91
N GLU A 8 -21.59 -13.48 24.93
CA GLU A 8 -23.04 -13.36 24.84
C GLU A 8 -23.54 -11.90 24.90
N GLU A 9 -22.81 -11.05 25.62
CA GLU A 9 -23.10 -9.61 25.72
C GLU A 9 -23.06 -8.90 24.36
N THR A 10 -22.37 -9.48 23.38
CA THR A 10 -22.29 -9.00 21.99
C THR A 10 -23.34 -9.62 21.07
N THR A 11 -24.03 -10.70 21.44
CA THR A 11 -25.00 -11.40 20.56
C THR A 11 -26.46 -11.12 20.87
N GLY A 12 -26.80 -10.77 22.12
CA GLY A 12 -28.18 -10.52 22.53
C GLY A 12 -28.85 -9.27 21.93
N LYS A 13 -28.13 -8.51 21.09
CA LYS A 13 -28.59 -7.24 20.49
C LYS A 13 -28.51 -7.20 18.97
N CYS A 14 -28.00 -8.26 18.34
CA CYS A 14 -27.74 -8.26 16.91
C CYS A 14 -28.87 -8.98 16.20
N ASP A 15 -29.68 -8.20 15.49
CA ASP A 15 -30.85 -8.70 14.78
C ASP A 15 -30.41 -9.21 13.39
N GLU A 16 -31.07 -10.22 12.85
CA GLU A 16 -30.78 -10.70 11.48
C GLU A 16 -31.03 -9.62 10.41
N ASN A 17 -31.73 -8.54 10.79
CA ASN A 17 -31.98 -7.35 9.99
C ASN A 17 -30.95 -6.22 10.17
N ASP A 18 -29.86 -6.45 10.91
CA ASP A 18 -28.81 -5.45 11.05
C ASP A 18 -28.23 -5.10 9.67
N ASN A 19 -28.21 -3.79 9.37
CA ASN A 19 -27.76 -3.24 8.10
C ASN A 19 -26.42 -3.86 7.68
N LEU A 20 -26.37 -4.40 6.45
CA LEU A 20 -25.14 -4.90 5.83
C LEU A 20 -24.17 -3.73 5.65
N SER A 21 -23.25 -3.59 6.62
CA SER A 21 -22.28 -2.50 6.72
C SER A 21 -20.93 -3.13 7.01
N PRO A 22 -20.26 -3.65 5.97
CA PRO A 22 -19.11 -4.51 6.13
C PRO A 22 -17.94 -3.78 6.78
N ILE A 23 -17.13 -4.54 7.51
CA ILE A 23 -15.97 -4.05 8.25
C ILE A 23 -14.78 -4.94 7.95
N CYS A 24 -13.64 -4.33 7.64
CA CYS A 24 -12.38 -5.03 7.52
C CYS A 24 -11.62 -4.95 8.85
N ASP A 25 -11.24 -6.10 9.41
CA ASP A 25 -10.45 -6.14 10.63
C ASP A 25 -8.92 -6.07 10.38
N SER A 26 -8.15 -6.04 11.46
CA SER A 26 -6.70 -5.97 11.43
C SER A 26 -6.01 -7.21 10.88
N GLU A 27 -6.69 -8.35 10.82
CA GLU A 27 -6.19 -9.61 10.26
C GLU A 27 -6.59 -9.77 8.79
N GLY A 28 -7.41 -8.87 8.24
CA GLY A 28 -7.87 -8.92 6.86
C GLY A 28 -9.12 -9.76 6.64
N HIS A 29 -9.92 -10.00 7.68
CA HIS A 29 -11.24 -10.61 7.53
C HIS A 29 -12.34 -9.55 7.42
N THR A 30 -13.24 -9.76 6.46
CA THR A 30 -14.46 -8.98 6.33
C THR A 30 -15.53 -9.55 7.25
N HIS A 31 -16.10 -8.69 8.08
CA HIS A 31 -17.28 -8.97 8.90
C HIS A 31 -18.50 -8.30 8.29
N ASN A 32 -19.66 -8.95 8.32
CA ASN A 32 -20.86 -8.45 7.62
C ASN A 32 -21.38 -7.11 8.20
N ASN A 33 -21.17 -6.91 9.50
CA ASN A 33 -21.56 -5.75 10.26
C ASN A 33 -20.73 -5.65 11.56
N VAL A 34 -21.02 -4.62 12.38
CA VAL A 34 -20.31 -4.38 13.65
C VAL A 34 -20.53 -5.49 14.68
N CYS A 35 -21.71 -6.09 14.68
CA CYS A 35 -22.06 -7.19 15.56
C CYS A 35 -21.21 -8.44 15.32
N ASP A 36 -21.08 -8.83 14.05
CA ASP A 36 -20.23 -9.93 13.61
C ASP A 36 -18.76 -9.68 14.01
N TYR A 37 -18.27 -8.45 13.77
CA TYR A 37 -16.94 -8.02 14.19
C TYR A 37 -16.74 -8.11 15.70
N GLU A 38 -17.65 -7.58 16.52
CA GLU A 38 -17.51 -7.56 17.99
C GLU A 38 -17.50 -8.98 18.58
N ARG A 39 -18.38 -9.84 18.07
CA ARG A 39 -18.39 -11.25 18.43
C ARG A 39 -17.06 -11.91 18.09
N MET A 40 -16.55 -11.69 16.88
CA MET A 40 -15.26 -12.25 16.44
C MET A 40 -14.08 -11.66 17.20
N ALA A 41 -14.09 -10.38 17.54
CA ALA A 41 -13.06 -9.74 18.37
C ALA A 41 -13.02 -10.36 19.78
N CYS A 42 -14.18 -10.57 20.41
CA CYS A 42 -14.25 -11.25 21.71
C CYS A 42 -13.75 -12.69 21.62
N LEU A 43 -14.16 -13.45 20.59
CA LEU A 43 -13.70 -14.83 20.39
C LEU A 43 -12.20 -14.91 20.15
N SER A 44 -11.66 -14.02 19.30
CA SER A 44 -10.22 -13.93 19.02
C SER A 44 -9.42 -13.59 20.26
N GLN A 45 -9.92 -12.67 21.09
CA GLN A 45 -9.25 -12.31 22.33
C GLN A 45 -9.27 -13.45 23.36
N ARG A 46 -10.39 -14.15 23.52
CA ARG A 46 -10.49 -15.25 24.51
C ARG A 46 -9.77 -16.52 24.08
N ARG A 47 -9.76 -16.84 22.78
CA ARG A 47 -9.19 -18.09 22.25
C ARG A 47 -7.72 -17.96 21.86
N PHE A 48 -7.37 -16.85 21.21
CA PHE A 48 -6.05 -16.65 20.60
C PHE A 48 -5.24 -15.54 21.27
N GLN A 49 -5.81 -14.82 22.25
CA GLN A 49 -5.19 -13.63 22.87
C GLN A 49 -4.87 -12.54 21.85
N THR A 50 -5.66 -12.48 20.77
CA THR A 50 -5.51 -11.52 19.68
C THR A 50 -6.53 -10.40 19.83
N ASN A 51 -6.04 -9.17 19.96
CA ASN A 51 -6.88 -7.98 19.94
C ASN A 51 -7.14 -7.56 18.50
N LEU A 52 -8.29 -7.92 17.95
CA LEU A 52 -8.73 -7.41 16.65
C LEU A 52 -9.03 -5.91 16.74
N THR A 53 -8.62 -5.17 15.71
CA THR A 53 -8.96 -3.75 15.55
C THR A 53 -9.62 -3.53 14.20
N ILE A 54 -10.47 -2.51 14.09
CA ILE A 54 -11.07 -2.14 12.81
C ILE A 54 -10.00 -1.47 11.95
N ARG A 55 -9.76 -2.04 10.77
CA ARG A 55 -8.84 -1.48 9.77
C ARG A 55 -9.51 -0.39 8.95
N TYR A 56 -10.74 -0.64 8.49
CA TYR A 56 -11.62 0.34 7.84
C TYR A 56 -13.07 -0.18 7.75
N TRP A 57 -14.00 0.75 7.54
CA TRP A 57 -15.44 0.48 7.40
C TRP A 57 -15.82 0.17 5.96
N ASP A 58 -15.45 -1.02 5.50
CA ASP A 58 -15.87 -1.61 4.22
C ASP A 58 -15.40 -3.07 4.17
N GLU A 59 -15.72 -3.78 3.10
CA GLU A 59 -15.11 -5.10 2.84
C GLU A 59 -13.59 -4.98 2.64
N CYS A 60 -12.85 -5.93 3.20
CA CYS A 60 -11.41 -6.05 2.98
C CYS A 60 -11.08 -6.16 1.49
N CYS A 61 -9.97 -5.56 1.09
CA CYS A 61 -9.41 -5.75 -0.25
C CYS A 61 -8.95 -7.20 -0.45
N ILE A 62 -9.30 -7.79 -1.59
CA ILE A 62 -8.98 -9.19 -1.90
C ILE A 62 -7.49 -9.32 -2.29
N ASP A 63 -6.71 -10.06 -1.50
CA ASP A 63 -5.33 -10.45 -1.84
C ASP A 63 -5.29 -11.89 -2.41
N ASP A 64 -5.61 -12.03 -3.70
CA ASP A 64 -5.44 -13.29 -4.45
C ASP A 64 -4.25 -13.23 -5.42
N CYS A 65 -3.16 -12.56 -5.01
CA CYS A 65 -1.97 -12.42 -5.84
C CYS A 65 -1.05 -13.66 -5.84
N GLN A 66 -1.36 -14.69 -5.04
CA GLN A 66 -0.49 -15.86 -4.85
C GLN A 66 -0.22 -16.65 -6.15
N ARG A 67 -1.14 -16.59 -7.12
CA ARG A 67 -1.02 -17.31 -8.40
C ARG A 67 -0.31 -16.49 -9.48
N GLU A 68 -0.09 -15.19 -9.27
CA GLU A 68 0.51 -14.30 -10.26
C GLU A 68 2.03 -14.23 -10.05
N GLN A 69 2.77 -15.04 -10.81
CA GLN A 69 4.23 -15.12 -10.72
C GLN A 69 4.96 -14.11 -11.63
N THR A 70 4.22 -13.34 -12.43
CA THR A 70 4.83 -12.39 -13.36
C THR A 70 5.48 -11.24 -12.60
N GLN A 71 6.81 -11.21 -12.59
CA GLN A 71 7.60 -10.10 -12.05
C GLN A 71 7.61 -8.95 -13.05
N MET A 72 6.64 -8.05 -12.92
CA MET A 72 6.54 -6.83 -13.72
C MET A 72 6.38 -5.65 -12.77
N PRO A 73 7.49 -5.15 -12.19
CA PRO A 73 7.40 -4.14 -11.16
C PRO A 73 6.77 -2.86 -11.70
N LEU A 74 6.08 -2.11 -10.83
CA LEU A 74 5.44 -0.84 -11.15
C LEU A 74 5.77 0.19 -10.08
N CYS A 75 6.07 1.40 -10.50
CA CYS A 75 6.23 2.53 -9.58
C CYS A 75 4.95 3.34 -9.55
N ASP A 76 4.42 3.59 -8.36
CA ASP A 76 3.26 4.47 -8.19
C ASP A 76 3.65 5.95 -7.95
N ASN A 77 2.65 6.81 -7.91
CA ASN A 77 2.79 8.24 -7.67
C ASN A 77 3.24 8.62 -6.25
N THR A 78 3.40 7.63 -5.36
CA THR A 78 3.95 7.81 -4.00
C THR A 78 5.38 7.29 -3.87
N GLN A 79 6.01 6.93 -4.99
CA GLN A 79 7.35 6.32 -5.04
C GLN A 79 7.41 4.94 -4.36
N THR A 80 6.30 4.20 -4.36
CA THR A 80 6.27 2.81 -3.90
C THR A 80 6.37 1.87 -5.10
N THR A 81 7.31 0.92 -5.03
CA THR A 81 7.43 -0.17 -5.99
C THR A 81 6.48 -1.30 -5.63
N HIS A 82 5.64 -1.69 -6.58
CA HIS A 82 4.78 -2.87 -6.51
C HIS A 82 5.36 -3.96 -7.39
N GLU A 83 5.39 -5.20 -6.89
CA GLU A 83 5.99 -6.36 -7.59
C GLU A 83 5.35 -6.65 -8.95
N ASN A 84 4.02 -6.48 -9.03
CA ASN A 84 3.21 -6.74 -10.21
C ASN A 84 1.88 -5.97 -10.16
N TRP A 85 1.07 -6.15 -11.21
CA TRP A 85 -0.22 -5.48 -11.35
C TRP A 85 -1.21 -5.89 -10.25
N CYS A 86 -1.19 -7.14 -9.80
CA CYS A 86 -2.05 -7.58 -8.71
C CYS A 86 -1.74 -6.83 -7.41
N LYS A 87 -0.46 -6.79 -7.00
CA LYS A 87 -0.03 -6.06 -5.81
C LYS A 87 -0.31 -4.55 -5.93
N PHE A 88 -0.15 -3.97 -7.12
CA PHE A 88 -0.53 -2.58 -7.36
C PHE A 88 -2.04 -2.31 -7.22
N ARG A 89 -2.90 -3.21 -7.70
CA ARG A 89 -4.37 -3.10 -7.54
C ARG A 89 -4.81 -3.29 -6.10
N LEU A 90 -4.19 -4.22 -5.38
CA LEU A 90 -4.41 -4.39 -3.95
C LEU A 90 -4.06 -3.10 -3.18
N ALA A 91 -2.91 -2.50 -3.47
CA ALA A 91 -2.50 -1.24 -2.87
C ALA A 91 -3.44 -0.08 -3.22
N GLN A 92 -3.95 -0.01 -4.46
CA GLN A 92 -4.97 0.97 -4.85
C GLN A 92 -6.24 0.83 -4.02
N CYS A 93 -6.72 -0.41 -3.84
CA CYS A 93 -7.89 -0.69 -3.00
C CYS A 93 -7.64 -0.25 -1.56
N GLU A 94 -6.52 -0.67 -0.96
CA GLU A 94 -6.17 -0.33 0.43
C GLU A 94 -6.04 1.19 0.65
N SER A 95 -5.38 1.89 -0.29
CA SER A 95 -5.25 3.35 -0.24
C SER A 95 -6.61 4.05 -0.34
N HIS A 96 -7.50 3.54 -1.19
CA HIS A 96 -8.83 4.08 -1.33
C HIS A 96 -9.70 3.82 -0.08
N ARG A 97 -9.69 2.60 0.46
CA ARG A 97 -10.47 2.24 1.65
C ARG A 97 -10.01 3.02 2.89
N ARG A 98 -8.70 3.12 3.12
CA ARG A 98 -8.11 3.77 4.30
C ARG A 98 -8.07 5.30 4.23
N PHE A 99 -7.67 5.84 3.09
CA PHE A 99 -7.33 7.26 2.96
C PHE A 99 -8.20 8.02 1.97
N LYS A 100 -9.16 7.35 1.31
CA LYS A 100 -9.96 7.91 0.21
C LYS A 100 -9.07 8.52 -0.90
N ARG A 101 -7.92 7.90 -1.14
CA ARG A 101 -6.95 8.29 -2.18
C ARG A 101 -6.83 7.18 -3.21
N THR A 102 -6.75 7.57 -4.48
CA THR A 102 -6.48 6.64 -5.58
C THR A 102 -5.00 6.72 -5.94
N LEU A 103 -4.27 5.62 -5.77
CA LEU A 103 -2.89 5.52 -6.26
C LEU A 103 -2.90 5.51 -7.79
N GLN A 104 -1.95 6.21 -8.38
CA GLN A 104 -1.79 6.30 -9.82
C GLN A 104 -0.47 5.65 -10.22
N LEU A 105 -0.46 4.99 -11.37
CA LEU A 105 0.78 4.49 -11.96
C LEU A 105 1.64 5.67 -12.37
N ALA A 106 2.87 5.76 -11.86
CA ALA A 106 3.84 6.73 -12.34
C ALA A 106 4.55 6.21 -13.59
N TYR A 107 5.08 4.98 -13.54
CA TYR A 107 5.70 4.30 -14.68
C TYR A 107 5.91 2.81 -14.41
N ILE A 108 6.13 2.04 -15.48
CA ILE A 108 6.47 0.62 -15.40
C ILE A 108 7.94 0.46 -14.97
N GLY A 109 8.17 -0.52 -14.11
CA GLY A 109 9.43 -0.87 -13.46
C GLY A 109 9.53 -0.33 -12.02
N GLU A 110 10.57 -0.75 -11.29
CA GLU A 110 10.83 -0.31 -9.91
C GLU A 110 11.00 1.20 -9.78
N CYS A 111 10.59 1.82 -8.67
CA CYS A 111 10.81 3.24 -8.47
C CYS A 111 12.30 3.61 -8.53
N CYS A 112 12.61 4.67 -9.27
CA CYS A 112 13.93 5.27 -9.33
C CYS A 112 14.27 5.89 -7.97
N MET A 113 15.20 5.30 -7.24
CA MET A 113 15.68 5.82 -5.96
C MET A 113 16.89 6.74 -6.15
N ILE A 114 17.08 7.69 -5.24
CA ILE A 114 18.37 8.37 -5.09
C ILE A 114 19.26 7.40 -4.30
N SER A 115 20.42 7.04 -4.83
CA SER A 115 21.37 6.21 -4.09
C SER A 115 21.73 6.89 -2.78
N ASN A 116 21.59 6.21 -1.65
CA ASN A 116 22.07 6.68 -0.34
C ASN A 116 23.58 6.48 -0.18
N ASP A 117 24.32 6.51 -1.29
CA ASP A 117 25.77 6.41 -1.27
C ASP A 117 26.33 7.68 -0.61
N ASP A 118 27.33 7.56 0.25
CA ASP A 118 27.94 8.69 0.99
C ASP A 118 28.42 9.79 0.03
N ASN A 119 28.70 9.41 -1.22
CA ASN A 119 29.11 10.26 -2.33
C ASN A 119 28.01 11.21 -2.88
N CYS A 120 26.77 11.11 -2.38
CA CYS A 120 25.68 12.03 -2.76
C CYS A 120 25.60 13.29 -1.89
N THR A 121 26.60 13.52 -1.03
CA THR A 121 26.71 14.72 -0.18
C THR A 121 27.37 15.90 -0.89
N ASP A 122 28.13 15.64 -1.96
CA ASP A 122 28.75 16.68 -2.77
C ASP A 122 27.70 17.59 -3.41
N ASN A 123 27.93 18.91 -3.38
CA ASN A 123 27.09 19.94 -3.98
C ASN A 123 27.61 20.40 -5.35
N ASN A 124 28.32 19.52 -6.06
CA ASN A 124 28.82 19.80 -7.40
C ASN A 124 27.64 19.79 -8.37
N SER A 125 27.08 20.96 -8.64
CA SER A 125 25.96 21.13 -9.56
C SER A 125 26.31 20.63 -10.94
N ILE A 126 25.31 20.15 -11.68
CA ILE A 126 25.48 19.63 -13.03
C ILE A 126 24.32 20.13 -13.88
N CYS A 127 24.58 20.60 -15.09
CA CYS A 127 23.52 20.88 -16.06
C CYS A 127 23.37 19.72 -17.05
N ASP A 128 22.14 19.29 -17.28
CA ASP A 128 21.84 18.26 -18.29
C ASP A 128 21.62 18.86 -19.69
N THR A 129 21.44 17.97 -20.67
CA THR A 129 21.15 18.31 -22.07
C THR A 129 19.80 19.00 -22.29
N ASP A 130 18.91 18.99 -21.30
CA ASP A 130 17.62 19.68 -21.33
C ASP A 130 17.70 21.06 -20.67
N GLY A 131 18.88 21.47 -20.21
CA GLY A 131 19.10 22.75 -19.55
C GLY A 131 18.66 22.78 -18.08
N VAL A 132 18.44 21.62 -17.47
CA VAL A 132 18.06 21.51 -16.05
C VAL A 132 19.31 21.36 -15.19
N THR A 133 19.42 22.22 -14.17
CA THR A 133 20.48 22.12 -13.16
C THR A 133 20.09 21.14 -12.05
N HIS A 134 20.95 20.17 -11.82
CA HIS A 134 20.88 19.15 -10.78
C HIS A 134 21.85 19.51 -9.66
N ARG A 135 21.45 19.29 -8.41
CA ARG A 135 22.28 19.59 -7.23
C ARG A 135 23.60 18.83 -7.25
N ASN A 136 23.54 17.57 -7.70
CA ASN A 136 24.67 16.68 -7.84
C ASN A 136 24.39 15.51 -8.79
N LEU A 137 25.41 14.68 -8.99
CA LEU A 137 25.36 13.50 -9.87
C LEU A 137 24.24 12.53 -9.50
N CYS A 138 23.90 12.40 -8.21
CA CYS A 138 22.84 11.49 -7.76
C CYS A 138 21.46 12.02 -8.14
N THR A 139 21.21 13.31 -7.97
CA THR A 139 19.95 13.94 -8.42
C THR A 139 19.80 13.87 -9.94
N PHE A 140 20.91 14.04 -10.69
CA PHE A 140 20.91 13.85 -12.14
C PHE A 140 20.58 12.40 -12.54
N ARG A 141 21.25 11.40 -11.94
CA ARG A 141 21.00 9.97 -12.22
C ARG A 141 19.56 9.57 -11.91
N ASN A 142 18.99 10.10 -10.82
CA ASN A 142 17.60 9.88 -10.48
C ASN A 142 16.66 10.44 -11.56
N LYS A 143 16.86 11.70 -11.98
CA LYS A 143 16.08 12.30 -13.08
C LYS A 143 16.24 11.50 -14.38
N GLN A 144 17.46 11.10 -14.72
CA GLN A 144 17.77 10.30 -15.91
C GLN A 144 17.01 8.97 -15.89
N CYS A 145 16.96 8.29 -14.74
CA CYS A 145 16.16 7.07 -14.56
C CYS A 145 14.67 7.32 -14.79
N ILE A 146 14.12 8.41 -14.23
CA ILE A 146 12.70 8.75 -14.36
C ILE A 146 12.36 9.05 -15.82
N ILE A 147 13.08 9.98 -16.47
CA ILE A 147 12.84 10.37 -17.88
C ILE A 147 12.92 9.14 -18.80
N LYS A 148 13.90 8.25 -18.57
CA LYS A 148 14.04 7.03 -19.36
C LYS A 148 12.79 6.14 -19.29
N ARG A 149 12.08 6.14 -18.17
CA ARG A 149 10.88 5.30 -17.95
C ARG A 149 9.58 5.97 -18.34
N THR A 150 9.48 7.29 -18.16
CA THR A 150 8.26 8.05 -18.46
C THR A 150 8.20 8.54 -19.91
N GLU A 151 9.35 8.94 -20.46
CA GLU A 151 9.44 9.59 -21.78
C GLU A 151 10.26 8.76 -22.78
N GLN A 152 10.85 7.64 -22.37
CA GLN A 152 11.75 6.81 -23.20
C GLN A 152 12.93 7.62 -23.79
N LYS A 153 13.30 8.72 -23.12
CA LYS A 153 14.34 9.64 -23.52
C LYS A 153 15.59 9.45 -22.68
N LEU A 154 16.76 9.65 -23.29
CA LEU A 154 18.05 9.68 -22.60
C LEU A 154 18.53 11.12 -22.48
N ILE A 155 18.75 11.59 -21.25
CA ILE A 155 19.45 12.85 -20.97
C ILE A 155 20.89 12.57 -20.58
N ASN A 156 21.82 13.46 -20.97
CA ASN A 156 23.23 13.36 -20.61
C ASN A 156 23.68 14.62 -19.86
N ILE A 157 24.88 14.57 -19.28
CA ILE A 157 25.51 15.74 -18.69
C ILE A 157 25.96 16.66 -19.84
N ALA A 158 25.54 17.92 -19.82
CA ALA A 158 26.01 18.94 -20.75
C ALA A 158 27.28 19.63 -20.22
N TYR A 159 27.27 20.04 -18.95
CA TYR A 159 28.42 20.64 -18.26
C TYR A 159 28.30 20.52 -16.74
N TYR A 160 29.44 20.64 -16.06
CA TYR A 160 29.57 20.70 -14.60
C TYR A 160 29.61 22.15 -14.14
#